data_AF-A0A1G2VIJ6-F1
#
_entry.id   AF-A0A1G2VIJ6-F1
#
_cell.length_a   1.000
_cell.length_b   1.000
_cell.length_c   1.000
_cell.angle_alpha   90.00
_cell.angle_beta   90.00
_cell.angle_gamma   90.00
#
_symmetry.space_group_name_H-M   'P 1'
#
loop_
_entity.id
_entity.type
_entity.pdbx_description
1 polymer ?
#
loop_
_entity_poly.entity_id
_entity_poly.type
_entity_poly.pdbx_seq_one_letter_code
_entity_poly.pdbx_strand_id
1 'polypeptide(L)'
;METLLKADIFFFITAVAIIIVAGMFAVALVYAVKILKDVKYISSRAKEETDKIAGDIDELRAEAKEEGGKLKYLFHSLTKLFIIKKKGRK
;
A
#
# COMPACT_ATOMS: atom_id res chain seq x y z
N MET A 1 -57.23 23.13 20.11
CA MET A 1 -56.87 22.02 21.04
C MET A 1 -56.40 20.79 20.28
N GLU A 2 -57.06 20.38 19.20
CA GLU A 2 -56.62 19.21 18.40
C GLU A 2 -55.25 19.35 17.73
N THR A 3 -54.87 20.56 17.32
CA THR A 3 -53.54 20.82 16.72
C THR A 3 -52.39 20.66 17.72
N LEU A 4 -52.63 20.98 19.00
CA LEU A 4 -51.66 20.79 20.08
C LEU A 4 -51.49 19.29 20.38
N LEU A 5 -52.59 18.54 20.48
CA LEU A 5 -52.55 17.08 20.65
C LEU A 5 -51.83 16.38 19.49
N LYS A 6 -52.04 16.84 18.25
CA LYS A 6 -51.34 16.30 17.07
C LYS A 6 -49.83 16.55 17.14
N ALA A 7 -49.41 17.74 17.58
CA ALA A 7 -47.99 18.09 17.71
C ALA A 7 -47.28 17.20 18.76
N ASP A 8 -47.92 16.95 19.90
CA ASP A 8 -47.36 16.11 20.97
C ASP A 8 -47.16 14.65 20.52
N ILE A 9 -48.09 14.12 19.74
CA ILE A 9 -47.99 12.76 19.18
C ILE A 9 -46.81 12.67 18.19
N PHE A 10 -46.62 13.67 17.32
CA PHE A 10 -45.46 13.70 16.42
C PHE A 10 -44.14 13.82 17.18
N PHE A 11 -44.09 14.63 18.23
CA PHE A 11 -42.91 14.75 19.07
C PHE A 11 -42.56 13.42 19.75
N PHE A 12 -43.56 12.70 20.25
CA PHE A 12 -43.34 11.38 20.85
C PHE A 12 -42.78 10.36 19.86
N ILE A 13 -43.38 10.27 18.66
CA ILE A 13 -42.93 9.34 17.62
C ILE A 13 -41.50 9.68 17.17
N THR A 14 -41.21 10.97 16.95
CA THR A 14 -39.87 11.41 16.53
C THR A 14 -38.84 11.21 17.63
N ALA A 15 -39.18 11.41 18.91
CA ALA A 15 -38.29 11.12 20.03
C ALA A 15 -37.90 9.63 20.08
N VAL A 16 -38.87 8.72 19.97
CA VAL A 16 -38.61 7.27 19.93
C VAL A 16 -37.78 6.90 18.69
N ALA A 17 -38.11 7.44 17.52
CA ALA A 17 -37.36 7.20 16.30
C ALA A 17 -35.90 7.69 16.41
N ILE A 18 -35.67 8.88 16.99
CA ILE A 18 -34.33 9.43 17.20
C ILE A 18 -33.53 8.53 18.16
N ILE A 19 -34.14 8.01 19.22
CA ILE A 19 -33.45 7.07 20.13
C ILE A 19 -32.97 5.83 19.37
N ILE A 20 -33.83 5.24 18.53
CA ILE A 20 -33.48 4.06 17.72
C ILE A 20 -32.37 4.40 16.72
N VAL A 21 -32.53 5.49 15.97
CA VAL A 21 -31.56 5.94 14.96
C VAL A 21 -30.22 6.28 15.61
N ALA A 22 -30.22 6.96 16.75
CA ALA A 22 -29.01 7.28 17.51
C ALA A 22 -28.31 6.00 17.99
N GLY A 23 -29.06 5.01 18.46
CA GLY A 23 -28.53 3.69 18.82
C GLY A 23 -27.87 2.98 17.63
N MET A 24 -28.55 2.92 16.49
CA MET A 24 -27.99 2.35 15.26
C MET A 24 -26.74 3.11 14.78
N PHE A 25 -26.78 4.44 14.86
CA PHE A 25 -25.66 5.29 14.47
C PHE A 25 -24.45 5.10 15.38
N ALA A 26 -24.67 4.96 16.70
CA ALA A 26 -23.61 4.65 17.65
C ALA A 26 -22.93 3.31 17.31
N VAL A 27 -23.73 2.28 16.99
CA VAL A 27 -23.20 0.97 16.55
C VAL A 27 -22.40 1.13 15.25
N ALA A 28 -22.94 1.85 14.26
CA ALA A 28 -22.24 2.11 13.00
C ALA A 28 -20.89 2.81 13.21
N LEU A 29 -20.83 3.81 14.11
CA LEU A 29 -19.59 4.49 14.47
C LEU A 29 -18.57 3.54 15.11
N VAL A 30 -19.01 2.64 16.00
CA VAL A 30 -18.12 1.64 16.61
C VAL A 30 -17.48 0.76 15.52
N TYR A 31 -18.25 0.30 14.55
CA TYR A 31 -17.71 -0.47 13.42
C TYR A 31 -16.78 0.38 12.54
N ALA A 32 -17.16 1.61 12.23
CA ALA A 32 -16.31 2.51 11.44
C ALA A 32 -14.95 2.74 12.11
N VAL A 33 -14.93 2.97 13.43
CA VAL A 33 -13.68 3.14 14.20
C VAL A 33 -12.84 1.86 14.19
N LYS A 34 -13.46 0.68 14.30
CA LYS A 34 -12.74 -0.60 14.21
C LYS A 34 -12.08 -0.77 12.84
N ILE A 35 -12.83 -0.53 11.76
CA ILE A 35 -12.31 -0.63 10.39
C ILE A 35 -11.16 0.35 10.19
N LEU A 36 -11.28 1.60 10.64
CA LEU A 36 -10.20 2.59 10.53
C LEU A 36 -8.93 2.16 11.27
N LYS A 37 -9.05 1.50 12.43
CA LYS A 37 -7.90 0.95 13.15
C LYS A 37 -7.24 -0.18 12.37
N ASP A 38 -8.03 -1.08 11.78
CA ASP A 38 -7.51 -2.20 11.00
C ASP A 38 -6.82 -1.72 9.73
N VAL A 39 -7.43 -0.76 9.02
CA VAL A 39 -6.83 -0.12 7.84
C VAL A 39 -5.51 0.56 8.20
N LYS A 40 -5.45 1.28 9.33
CA LYS A 40 -4.21 1.90 9.80
C LYS A 40 -3.13 0.85 10.07
N TYR A 41 -3.48 -0.27 10.68
CA TYR A 41 -2.55 -1.37 10.93
C TYR A 41 -2.02 -1.97 9.61
N ILE A 42 -2.92 -2.31 8.68
CA ILE A 42 -2.54 -2.85 7.37
C ILE A 42 -1.66 -1.87 6.60
N SER A 43 -2.02 -0.58 6.58
CA SER A 43 -1.25 0.46 5.90
C SER A 43 0.17 0.60 6.48
N SER A 44 0.32 0.52 7.80
CA SER A 44 1.66 0.56 8.42
C SER A 44 2.53 -0.62 8.02
N ARG A 45 1.95 -1.84 7.98
CA ARG A 45 2.66 -3.05 7.55
C ARG A 45 3.03 -3.00 6.08
N ALA A 46 2.10 -2.58 5.22
CA ALA A 46 2.35 -2.42 3.80
C ALA A 46 3.48 -1.41 3.53
N LYS A 47 3.54 -0.31 4.30
CA LYS A 47 4.63 0.65 4.21
C LYS A 47 5.97 0.03 4.60
N GLU A 48 6.04 -0.65 5.74
CA GLU A 48 7.27 -1.34 6.18
C GLU A 48 7.76 -2.38 5.16
N GLU A 49 6.85 -3.15 4.57
CA GLU A 49 7.20 -4.14 3.53
C GLU A 49 7.66 -3.45 2.24
N THR A 50 6.99 -2.37 1.83
CA THR A 50 7.38 -1.60 0.64
C THR A 50 8.77 -0.98 0.82
N ASP A 51 9.07 -0.43 2.01
CA ASP A 51 10.37 0.15 2.32
C ASP A 51 11.49 -0.91 2.26
N LYS A 52 11.22 -2.15 2.72
CA LYS A 52 12.16 -3.27 2.59
C LYS A 52 12.37 -3.69 1.13
N ILE A 53 11.29 -3.85 0.36
CA ILE A 53 11.38 -4.20 -1.07
C ILE A 53 12.15 -3.14 -1.84
N ALA A 54 11.94 -1.86 -1.53
CA ALA A 54 12.70 -0.78 -2.14
C ALA A 54 14.20 -0.90 -1.84
N GLY A 55 14.56 -1.23 -0.59
CA GLY A 55 15.93 -1.54 -0.19
C GLY A 55 16.53 -2.70 -0.98
N ASP A 56 15.81 -3.83 -1.07
CA ASP A 56 16.27 -5.01 -1.82
C ASP A 56 16.49 -4.69 -3.30
N ILE A 57 15.63 -3.88 -3.92
CA ILE A 57 15.79 -3.44 -5.32
C ILE A 57 17.03 -2.56 -5.48
N ASP A 58 17.30 -1.66 -4.55
CA ASP A 58 18.48 -0.80 -4.60
C ASP A 58 19.78 -1.62 -4.43
N GLU A 59 19.78 -2.62 -3.55
CA GLU A 59 20.88 -3.57 -3.39
C GLU A 59 21.10 -4.40 -4.66
N LEU A 60 20.04 -4.99 -5.21
CA LEU A 60 20.10 -5.74 -6.47
C LEU A 60 20.61 -4.87 -7.62
N ARG A 61 20.23 -3.59 -7.66
CA ARG A 61 20.70 -2.65 -8.67
C ARG A 61 22.17 -2.31 -8.49
N ALA A 62 22.64 -2.18 -7.24
CA ALA A 62 24.04 -1.93 -6.94
C ALA A 62 24.90 -3.14 -7.37
N GLU A 63 24.47 -4.34 -7.00
CA GLU A 63 25.16 -5.59 -7.32
C GLU A 63 25.18 -5.85 -8.84
N ALA A 64 24.05 -5.63 -9.54
CA ALA A 64 23.98 -5.74 -11.00
C ALA A 64 24.89 -4.75 -11.75
N LYS A 65 25.09 -3.53 -11.20
CA LYS A 65 26.06 -2.57 -11.77
C LYS A 65 27.50 -3.05 -11.58
N GLU A 66 27.81 -3.62 -10.42
CA GLU A 66 29.14 -4.13 -10.11
C GLU A 66 29.48 -5.37 -10.96
N GLU A 67 28.56 -6.34 -11.01
CA GLU A 67 28.70 -7.55 -11.83
C GLU A 67 28.67 -7.24 -13.32
N GLY A 68 27.78 -6.35 -13.78
CA GLY A 68 27.73 -5.92 -15.18
C GLY A 68 29.03 -5.24 -15.64
N GLY A 69 29.68 -4.50 -14.74
CA GLY A 69 31.03 -3.99 -14.95
C GLY A 69 32.03 -5.13 -15.18
N LYS A 70 32.09 -6.09 -14.24
CA LYS A 70 33.00 -7.26 -14.32
C LYS A 70 32.74 -8.11 -15.58
N LEU A 71 31.48 -8.41 -15.91
CA LEU A 71 31.09 -9.14 -17.12
C LEU A 71 31.54 -8.43 -18.39
N LYS A 72 31.36 -7.10 -18.45
CA LYS A 72 31.81 -6.30 -19.60
C LYS A 72 33.32 -6.35 -19.78
N TYR A 73 34.10 -6.33 -18.69
CA TYR A 73 35.55 -6.49 -18.74
C TYR A 73 35.97 -7.91 -19.17
N LEU A 74 35.30 -8.95 -18.69
CA LEU A 74 35.56 -10.33 -19.09
C LEU A 74 35.26 -10.56 -20.58
N PHE A 75 34.10 -10.10 -21.07
CA PHE A 75 33.74 -10.17 -22.49
C PHE A 75 34.71 -9.38 -23.39
N HIS A 76 35.15 -8.19 -22.94
CA HIS A 76 36.11 -7.39 -23.70
C HIS A 76 37.49 -8.08 -23.80
N SER A 77 37.88 -8.82 -22.75
CA SER A 77 39.15 -9.55 -22.72
C SER A 77 39.11 -10.79 -23.62
N LEU A 78 38.00 -11.55 -23.59
CA LEU A 78 37.80 -12.72 -24.46
C LEU A 78 37.72 -12.33 -25.94
N THR A 79 37.01 -11.26 -26.27
CA THR A 79 36.89 -10.78 -27.65
C THR A 79 38.22 -10.27 -28.20
N LYS A 80 39.04 -9.56 -27.40
CA LYS A 80 40.41 -9.17 -27.80
C LYS A 80 41.30 -10.37 -28.11
N LEU A 81 41.27 -11.42 -27.28
CA LEU A 81 42.02 -12.66 -27.50
C LEU A 81 41.62 -13.37 -28.80
N PHE A 82 40.33 -13.39 -29.13
CA PHE A 82 39.83 -14.01 -30.36
C PHE A 82 40.21 -13.21 -31.63
N ILE A 83 40.27 -11.87 -31.53
CA ILE A 83 40.60 -10.99 -32.67
C ILE A 83 42.11 -11.01 -32.98
N ILE A 84 42.98 -11.08 -31.96
CA ILE A 84 44.44 -11.11 -32.15
C ILE A 84 44.87 -12.39 -32.89
N LYS A 85 44.21 -13.52 -32.62
CA LYS A 85 44.54 -14.80 -33.27
C LYS A 85 44.26 -14.83 -34.78
N LYS A 86 43.40 -13.95 -35.30
CA LYS A 86 43.03 -13.91 -36.72
C LYS A 86 43.98 -13.06 -37.60
N LYS A 87 44.86 -12.24 -37.00
CA LYS A 87 45.79 -11.37 -37.75
C LYS A 87 47.20 -11.96 -37.95
N GLY A 88 47.49 -13.13 -37.36
CA GLY A 88 48.79 -13.82 -37.43
C GLY A 88 48.91 -14.95 -38.47
N ARG A 89 47.90 -15.15 -39.33
CA ARG A 89 48.00 -16.01 -40.53
C ARG A 89 47.88 -15.12 -41.77
N LYS A 90 48.93 -14.39 -42.10
CA LYS A 90 49.26 -14.03 -43.48
C LYS A 90 50.38 -14.94 -43.93
#